data_AF-A0A8X6HKT1-F1
#
_entry.id   AF-A0A8X6HKT1-F1
#
_cell.length_a   1.000
_cell.length_b   1.000
_cell.length_c   1.000
_cell.angle_alpha   90.00
_cell.angle_beta   90.00
_cell.angle_gamma   90.00
#
_symmetry.space_group_name_H-M   'P 1'
#
loop_
_entity.id
_entity.type
_entity.pdbx_description
1 polymer ?
#
loop_
_entity_poly.entity_id
_entity_poly.type
_entity_poly.pdbx_seq_one_letter_code
_entity_poly.pdbx_strand_id
1 'polypeptide(L)'
;MLLISFDISSISEARLRRIREVISKASLAEITGGVQTKAEPPKCKKHPKPMDCEELLENGNTESGVYIIWPKSRSADCQSIEVYCDMETAGGGWTVN
;
A
#
# COMPACT_ATOMS: atom_id res chain seq x y z
N MET A 1 -2.24 -54.89 42.50
CA MET A 1 -2.17 -53.42 42.61
C MET A 1 -1.09 -52.85 41.69
N LEU A 2 -1.11 -53.18 40.40
CA LEU A 2 -0.12 -52.72 39.39
C LEU A 2 -0.74 -52.42 38.00
N LEU A 3 -2.03 -52.68 37.77
CA LEU A 3 -2.68 -52.41 36.47
C LEU A 3 -3.18 -50.97 36.34
N ILE A 4 -3.38 -50.27 37.45
CA ILE A 4 -3.83 -48.86 37.46
C ILE A 4 -2.70 -47.90 37.04
N SER A 5 -1.44 -48.29 37.21
CA SER A 5 -0.25 -47.45 36.96
C SER A 5 0.14 -47.38 35.48
N PHE A 6 -0.10 -48.46 34.71
CA PHE A 6 0.24 -48.52 33.29
C PHE A 6 -0.68 -47.63 32.43
N ASP A 7 -1.94 -47.47 32.83
CA ASP A 7 -2.89 -46.60 32.13
C ASP A 7 -2.72 -45.12 32.47
N ILE A 8 -2.37 -44.77 33.71
CA ILE A 8 -2.28 -43.34 34.12
C ILE A 8 -1.25 -42.58 33.27
N SER A 9 -0.10 -43.18 32.96
CA SER A 9 0.94 -42.58 32.10
C SER A 9 0.48 -42.47 30.63
N SER A 10 -0.27 -43.46 30.14
CA SER A 10 -0.83 -43.46 28.77
C SER A 10 -1.95 -42.42 28.63
N ILE A 11 -2.79 -42.27 29.67
CA ILE A 11 -3.84 -41.26 29.77
C ILE A 11 -3.23 -39.85 29.86
N SER A 12 -2.13 -39.67 30.59
CA SER A 12 -1.42 -38.38 30.62
C SER A 12 -0.82 -38.02 29.26
N GLU A 13 -0.23 -38.99 28.55
CA GLU A 13 0.32 -38.80 27.20
C GLU A 13 -0.78 -38.50 26.17
N ALA A 14 -1.90 -39.23 26.19
CA ALA A 14 -3.04 -38.96 25.32
C ALA A 14 -3.65 -37.57 25.57
N ARG A 15 -3.71 -37.14 26.83
CA ARG A 15 -4.18 -35.80 27.22
C ARG A 15 -3.20 -34.72 26.78
N LEU A 16 -1.89 -34.93 26.97
CA LEU A 16 -0.83 -34.03 26.50
C LEU A 16 -0.79 -33.94 24.97
N ARG A 17 -1.05 -35.03 24.23
CA ARG A 17 -1.16 -35.02 22.76
C ARG A 17 -2.32 -34.17 22.28
N ARG A 18 -3.50 -34.28 22.91
CA ARG A 18 -4.66 -33.43 22.58
C ARG A 18 -4.41 -31.97 22.91
N ILE A 19 -3.78 -31.67 24.05
CA ILE A 19 -3.41 -30.30 24.44
C ILE A 19 -2.38 -29.74 23.45
N ARG A 20 -1.35 -30.51 23.08
CA ARG A 20 -0.35 -30.12 22.06
C ARG A 20 -0.98 -29.92 20.69
N GLU A 21 -1.99 -30.70 20.32
CA GLU A 21 -2.70 -30.56 19.04
C GLU A 21 -3.58 -29.30 19.00
N VAL A 22 -4.26 -28.96 20.10
CA VAL A 22 -5.00 -27.69 20.24
C VAL A 22 -4.04 -26.50 20.19
N ILE A 23 -2.89 -26.58 20.86
CA ILE A 23 -1.86 -25.53 20.86
C ILE A 23 -1.16 -25.42 19.49
N SER A 24 -0.96 -26.53 18.78
CA SER A 24 -0.36 -26.59 17.43
C SER A 24 -1.30 -26.03 16.35
N LYS A 25 -2.61 -26.27 16.49
CA LYS A 25 -3.63 -25.75 15.57
C LYS A 25 -3.99 -24.29 15.84
N ALA A 26 -3.70 -23.76 17.02
CA ALA A 26 -3.65 -22.32 17.27
C ALA A 26 -2.41 -21.75 16.56
N SER A 27 -2.54 -21.54 15.25
CA SER A 27 -1.50 -20.89 14.47
C SER A 27 -1.24 -19.50 15.05
N LEU A 28 0.03 -19.19 15.33
CA LEU A 28 0.54 -17.83 15.61
C LEU A 28 0.09 -16.78 14.56
N ALA A 29 -0.45 -17.22 13.42
CA ALA A 29 -1.03 -16.37 12.37
C ALA A 29 -2.24 -15.53 12.81
N GLU A 30 -2.94 -15.85 13.90
CA GLU A 30 -4.10 -15.04 14.35
C GLU A 30 -3.69 -13.82 15.20
N ILE A 31 -2.54 -13.85 15.87
CA ILE A 31 -2.08 -12.76 16.75
C ILE A 31 -1.49 -11.60 15.92
N THR A 32 -1.12 -11.85 14.66
CA THR A 32 -0.75 -10.81 13.70
C THR A 32 -1.95 -10.27 12.92
N GLY A 33 -3.18 -10.52 13.39
CA GLY A 33 -4.42 -9.94 12.90
C GLY A 33 -4.44 -8.42 13.04
N GLY A 34 -3.82 -7.73 12.08
CA GLY A 34 -4.14 -6.38 11.68
C GLY A 34 -3.92 -5.32 12.75
N VAL A 35 -2.67 -4.88 12.91
CA VAL A 35 -2.47 -3.44 13.13
C VAL A 35 -3.20 -2.74 11.99
N GLN A 36 -4.23 -1.97 12.32
CA GLN A 36 -4.85 -1.00 11.43
C GLN A 36 -3.79 0.06 11.13
N THR A 37 -2.77 -0.25 10.34
CA THR A 37 -1.97 0.79 9.73
C THR A 37 -2.95 1.49 8.82
N LYS A 38 -3.39 2.69 9.22
CA LYS A 38 -4.08 3.64 8.36
C LYS A 38 -3.44 3.50 6.98
N ALA A 39 -4.12 2.85 6.05
CA ALA A 39 -3.53 2.55 4.76
C ALA A 39 -3.11 3.90 4.19
N GLU A 40 -1.79 4.11 4.06
CA GLU A 40 -1.31 5.27 3.32
C GLU A 40 -1.96 5.15 1.95
N PRO A 41 -2.67 6.19 1.47
CA PRO A 41 -3.29 6.10 0.17
C PRO A 41 -2.20 5.66 -0.83
N PRO A 42 -2.53 4.78 -1.79
CA PRO A 42 -1.58 4.33 -2.80
C PRO A 42 -0.85 5.54 -3.37
N LYS A 43 0.42 5.66 -3.01
CA LYS A 43 1.24 6.81 -3.38
C LYS A 43 1.58 6.65 -4.85
N CYS A 44 1.15 7.61 -5.67
CA CYS A 44 1.52 7.61 -7.07
C CYS A 44 3.05 7.64 -7.20
N LYS A 45 3.59 6.65 -7.93
CA LYS A 45 5.02 6.63 -8.27
C LYS A 45 5.32 7.89 -9.08
N LYS A 46 6.48 8.53 -8.83
CA LYS A 46 6.95 9.61 -9.70
C LYS A 46 6.99 9.09 -11.13
N HIS A 47 6.23 9.71 -12.02
CA HIS A 47 6.25 9.39 -13.43
C HIS A 47 7.44 10.14 -14.08
N PRO A 48 8.13 9.57 -15.09
CA PRO A 48 9.18 10.28 -15.82
C PRO A 48 8.64 11.40 -16.75
N LYS A 49 7.35 11.72 -16.65
CA LYS A 49 6.68 12.73 -17.48
C LYS A 49 6.40 13.96 -16.64
N PRO A 50 6.21 15.13 -17.27
CA PRO A 50 5.94 16.38 -16.57
C PRO A 50 4.71 16.26 -15.66
N MET A 51 4.86 16.66 -14.41
CA MET A 51 3.81 16.54 -13.41
C MET A 51 2.88 17.77 -13.37
N ASP A 52 3.34 18.89 -13.93
CA ASP A 52 2.66 20.17 -14.02
C ASP A 52 3.21 21.00 -15.20
N CYS A 53 2.62 22.19 -15.42
CA CYS A 53 3.04 23.10 -16.48
C CYS A 53 4.43 23.73 -16.23
N GLU A 54 4.90 23.77 -14.98
CA GLU A 54 6.24 24.28 -14.65
C GLU A 54 7.32 23.32 -15.17
N GLU A 55 7.18 22.01 -14.92
CA GLU A 55 8.07 21.00 -15.49
C GLU A 55 8.00 20.94 -17.02
N LEU A 56 6.84 21.24 -17.63
CA LEU A 56 6.74 21.38 -19.09
C LEU A 56 7.59 22.55 -19.60
N LEU A 57 7.55 23.70 -18.93
CA LEU A 57 8.32 24.89 -19.27
C LEU A 57 9.83 24.62 -19.13
N GLU A 58 10.26 23.98 -18.04
CA GLU A 58 11.67 23.57 -17.84
C GLU A 58 12.16 22.61 -18.94
N ASN A 59 11.27 21.77 -19.47
CA ASN A 59 11.55 20.89 -20.60
C ASN A 59 11.52 21.61 -21.96
N GLY A 60 11.34 22.94 -21.99
CA GLY A 60 11.40 23.77 -23.19
C GLY A 60 10.06 23.99 -23.90
N ASN A 61 8.93 23.63 -23.27
CA ASN A 61 7.61 23.95 -23.82
C ASN A 61 7.23 25.38 -23.43
N THR A 62 7.43 26.33 -24.34
CA THR A 62 7.26 27.76 -24.08
C THR A 62 5.98 28.35 -24.67
N GLU A 63 5.18 27.56 -25.39
CA GLU A 63 3.94 28.02 -26.01
C GLU A 63 2.75 27.71 -25.10
N SER A 64 1.83 28.67 -24.94
CA SER A 64 0.60 28.45 -24.19
C SER A 64 -0.35 27.53 -24.96
N GLY A 65 -0.98 26.58 -24.27
CA GLY A 65 -1.81 25.57 -24.93
C GLY A 65 -2.33 24.49 -24.00
N VAL A 66 -3.01 23.51 -24.58
CA VAL A 66 -3.54 22.36 -23.84
C VAL A 66 -2.50 21.24 -23.81
N TYR A 67 -2.16 20.75 -22.62
CA TYR A 67 -1.16 19.72 -22.38
C TYR A 67 -1.71 18.61 -21.50
N ILE A 68 -1.12 17.42 -21.65
CA ILE A 68 -1.34 16.30 -20.73
C ILE A 68 -0.23 16.34 -19.68
N ILE A 69 -0.61 16.35 -18.39
CA ILE A 69 0.31 16.28 -17.26
C ILE A 69 0.01 15.04 -16.41
N TRP A 70 0.99 14.63 -15.59
CA TRP A 70 0.89 13.46 -14.70
C TRP A 70 1.05 13.85 -13.23
N PRO A 71 0.05 14.49 -12.60
CA PRO A 71 0.18 15.01 -11.25
C PRO A 71 0.43 13.91 -10.21
N LYS A 72 1.10 14.27 -9.12
CA LYS A 72 1.20 13.43 -7.91
C LYS A 72 -0.16 13.40 -7.20
N SER A 73 -1.11 12.66 -7.73
CA SER A 73 -2.38 12.39 -7.09
C SER A 73 -2.17 11.58 -5.80
N ARG A 74 -2.93 11.88 -4.74
CA ARG A 74 -3.09 10.99 -3.57
C ARG A 74 -4.21 9.97 -3.78
N SER A 75 -4.94 10.06 -4.88
CA SER A 75 -5.99 9.14 -5.27
C SER A 75 -5.40 7.95 -6.03
N ALA A 76 -6.05 6.79 -5.90
CA ALA A 76 -5.55 5.50 -6.36
C ALA A 76 -5.27 5.39 -7.85
N ASP A 77 -5.81 6.30 -8.66
CA ASP A 77 -5.83 6.09 -10.10
C ASP A 77 -4.61 6.67 -10.82
N CYS A 78 -3.83 7.55 -10.17
CA CYS A 78 -2.59 8.13 -10.73
C CYS A 78 -2.71 8.53 -12.22
N GLN A 79 -3.88 9.04 -12.62
CA GLN A 79 -4.21 9.28 -14.01
C GLN A 79 -3.60 10.60 -14.48
N SER A 80 -3.28 10.62 -15.77
CA SER A 80 -2.96 11.86 -16.46
C SER A 80 -4.23 12.69 -16.65
N ILE A 81 -4.07 14.01 -16.63
CA ILE A 81 -5.15 14.96 -16.91
C ILE A 81 -4.73 15.90 -18.02
N GLU A 82 -5.71 16.39 -18.75
CA GLU A 82 -5.55 17.46 -19.73
C GLU A 82 -5.82 18.80 -19.06
N VAL A 83 -4.89 19.75 -19.20
CA VAL A 83 -4.94 21.09 -18.59
C VAL A 83 -4.52 22.14 -19.60
N TYR A 84 -4.95 23.38 -19.40
CA TYR A 84 -4.38 24.51 -20.12
C TYR A 84 -3.14 25.00 -19.39
N CYS A 85 -2.00 25.03 -20.07
CA CYS A 85 -0.77 25.61 -19.57
C CYS A 85 -0.59 27.01 -20.17
N ASP A 86 -0.47 28.01 -19.31
CA ASP A 86 -0.02 29.34 -19.69
C ASP A 86 1.50 29.44 -19.47
N MET A 87 2.23 29.49 -20.59
CA MET A 87 3.69 29.50 -20.65
C MET A 87 4.27 30.89 -20.91
N GLU A 88 3.42 31.89 -21.10
CA GLU A 88 3.82 33.22 -21.56
C GLU A 88 3.62 34.27 -20.47
N THR A 89 2.57 34.15 -19.66
CA THR A 89 2.24 35.13 -18.63
C THR A 89 3.16 35.02 -17.43
N ALA A 90 3.74 36.15 -17.02
CA ALA A 90 4.52 36.28 -15.79
C ALA A 90 5.66 35.25 -15.64
N GLY A 91 6.27 34.83 -16.75
CA GLY A 91 7.34 33.83 -16.76
C GLY A 91 6.87 32.39 -17.02
N GLY A 92 5.58 32.17 -17.21
CA GLY A 92 5.01 30.89 -17.63
C GLY A 92 4.90 29.83 -16.52
N GLY A 93 4.57 28.60 -16.93
CA GLY A 93 4.47 27.44 -16.03
C GLY A 93 3.15 27.34 -15.27
N TRP A 94 2.15 28.16 -15.62
CA TRP A 94 0.88 28.19 -14.91
C TRP A 94 -0.05 27.07 -15.38
N THR A 95 -0.51 26.26 -14.43
CA THR A 95 -1.52 25.23 -14.67
C THR A 95 -2.91 25.81 -14.44
N VAL A 96 -3.74 25.86 -15.48
CA VAL A 96 -5.12 26.36 -15.44
C VAL A 96 -6.08 25.20 -15.74
N ASN A 97 -7.10 25.05 -14.89
CA ASN A 97 -8.09 23.97 -14.96
C ASN A 97 -9.51 24.51 -15.14
#